data_AF-A0A0E3PGY3-F1
#
_entry.id   AF-A0A0E3PGY3-F1
#
_cell.length_a   1.000
_cell.length_b   1.000
_cell.length_c   1.000
_cell.angle_alpha   90.00
_cell.angle_beta   90.00
_cell.angle_gamma   90.00
#
_symmetry.space_group_name_H-M   'P 1'
#
loop_
_entity.id
_entity.type
_entity.pdbx_description
1 polymer ?
#
loop_
_entity_poly.entity_id
_entity_poly.type
_entity_poly.pdbx_seq_one_letter_code
_entity_poly.pdbx_strand_id
1 'polypeptide(L)'
;MAEDTLVTILNSKYGAGNYHEVTDTNEYEFQPGAYVVTALIVDTQAANVNPTGWYDSSDPDSKNLLFPTPDGSIGVSKSFNPGGKFGMYIEPSDGTTYYSKASLNGGVKRVRLFTLDTGGYVLGFEDSTDNDYQDVVLELKGASLNVPEFPTIAAPIAAILGLVFIFGRKKEGL
;
A
#
# COMPACT_ATOMS: atom_id res chain seq x y z
N MET A 1 18.53 -1.53 17.31
CA MET A 1 19.01 -1.84 15.93
C MET A 1 18.38 -0.80 15.03
N ALA A 2 18.90 -0.47 13.85
CA ALA A 2 18.13 0.41 12.95
C ALA A 2 16.94 -0.39 12.39
N GLU A 3 15.77 0.22 12.24
CA GLU A 3 14.64 -0.43 11.57
C GLU A 3 14.89 -0.54 10.07
N ASP A 4 14.34 -1.59 9.47
CA ASP A 4 14.36 -1.72 8.01
C ASP A 4 13.46 -0.65 7.40
N THR A 5 13.98 0.10 6.43
CA THR A 5 13.15 1.05 5.67
C THR A 5 11.99 0.33 5.00
N LEU A 6 10.88 1.04 4.73
CA LEU A 6 9.74 0.51 3.97
C LEU A 6 10.17 -0.18 2.66
N VAL A 7 11.12 0.39 1.92
CA VAL A 7 11.64 -0.20 0.66
C VAL A 7 12.36 -1.53 0.92
N THR A 8 13.14 -1.62 2.01
CA THR A 8 13.80 -2.88 2.42
C THR A 8 12.77 -3.95 2.75
N ILE A 9 11.72 -3.59 3.49
CA ILE A 9 10.62 -4.49 3.86
C ILE A 9 9.94 -5.03 2.60
N LEU A 10 9.54 -4.14 1.68
CA LEU A 10 8.87 -4.52 0.44
C LEU A 10 9.76 -5.37 -0.48
N ASN A 11 11.04 -5.00 -0.64
CA ASN A 11 11.98 -5.77 -1.44
C ASN A 11 12.24 -7.16 -0.87
N SER A 12 12.35 -7.29 0.45
CA SER A 12 12.53 -8.58 1.14
C SER A 12 11.31 -9.48 0.96
N LYS A 13 10.10 -8.91 1.00
CA LYS A 13 8.86 -9.68 0.95
C LYS A 13 8.41 -10.03 -0.48
N TYR A 14 8.52 -9.09 -1.40
CA TYR A 14 7.94 -9.19 -2.75
C TYR A 14 8.99 -9.26 -3.86
N GLY A 15 10.23 -8.83 -3.60
CA GLY A 15 11.24 -8.62 -4.62
C GLY A 15 11.13 -7.24 -5.27
N ALA A 16 12.28 -6.63 -5.56
CA ALA A 16 12.33 -5.33 -6.21
C ALA A 16 11.65 -5.38 -7.59
N GLY A 17 10.75 -4.44 -7.84
CA GLY A 17 10.02 -4.31 -9.10
C GLY A 17 8.67 -5.04 -9.16
N ASN A 18 8.31 -5.83 -8.14
CA ASN A 18 7.03 -6.57 -8.10
C ASN A 18 5.92 -5.84 -7.31
N TYR A 19 6.14 -4.57 -7.01
CA TYR A 19 5.20 -3.69 -6.35
C TYR A 19 5.34 -2.27 -6.91
N HIS A 20 4.23 -1.55 -6.94
CA HIS A 20 4.16 -0.22 -7.52
C HIS A 20 3.44 0.73 -6.57
N GLU A 21 4.07 1.85 -6.24
CA GLU A 21 3.39 2.89 -5.44
C GLU A 21 2.23 3.46 -6.25
N VAL A 22 1.06 3.52 -5.62
CA VAL A 22 -0.10 4.19 -6.18
C VAL A 22 0.13 5.69 -6.03
N THR A 23 0.09 6.42 -7.13
CA THR A 23 0.16 7.89 -7.11
C THR A 23 -1.22 8.46 -6.74
N ASP A 24 -1.24 9.58 -6.02
CA ASP A 24 -2.46 10.28 -5.56
C ASP A 24 -3.38 9.51 -4.60
N THR A 25 -2.79 8.91 -3.56
CA THR A 25 -3.52 8.08 -2.58
C THR A 25 -4.20 8.84 -1.46
N ASN A 26 -4.13 10.17 -1.46
CA ASN A 26 -4.65 11.00 -0.37
C ASN A 26 -6.13 10.71 -0.07
N GLU A 27 -6.90 10.34 -1.09
CA GLU A 27 -8.33 10.06 -0.96
C GLU A 27 -8.70 8.62 -1.33
N TYR A 28 -7.73 7.69 -1.29
CA TYR A 28 -7.97 6.31 -1.70
C TYR A 28 -8.87 5.57 -0.71
N GLU A 29 -9.84 4.82 -1.27
CA GLU A 29 -10.79 3.99 -0.54
C GLU A 29 -10.90 2.63 -1.21
N PHE A 30 -11.00 1.58 -0.40
CA PHE A 30 -11.19 0.22 -0.88
C PHE A 30 -12.66 -0.04 -1.17
N GLN A 31 -12.93 -0.87 -2.17
CA GLN A 31 -14.29 -1.29 -2.52
C GLN A 31 -14.81 -2.33 -1.50
N PRO A 32 -16.14 -2.42 -1.28
CA PRO A 32 -16.71 -3.46 -0.43
C PRO A 32 -16.36 -4.87 -0.92
N GLY A 33 -16.31 -5.83 0.00
CA GLY A 33 -16.04 -7.24 -0.33
C GLY A 33 -15.22 -7.96 0.74
N ALA A 34 -14.86 -9.22 0.48
CA ALA A 34 -14.10 -10.03 1.41
C ALA A 34 -12.59 -9.82 1.25
N TYR A 35 -11.92 -9.51 2.36
CA TYR A 35 -10.50 -9.25 2.45
C TYR A 35 -9.84 -10.09 3.54
N VAL A 36 -8.55 -10.34 3.34
CA VAL A 36 -7.60 -10.80 4.35
C VAL A 36 -6.56 -9.71 4.50
N VAL A 37 -6.35 -9.22 5.73
CA VAL A 37 -5.24 -8.35 6.09
C VAL A 37 -4.17 -9.14 6.82
N THR A 38 -2.91 -8.89 6.54
CA THR A 38 -1.75 -9.46 7.24
C THR A 38 -0.86 -8.33 7.72
N ALA A 39 -0.51 -8.31 9.01
CA ALA A 39 0.49 -7.38 9.52
C ALA A 39 1.90 -7.86 9.14
N LEU A 40 2.70 -7.00 8.52
CA LEU A 40 4.06 -7.33 8.05
C LEU A 40 5.14 -6.80 9.00
N ILE A 41 4.99 -5.56 9.47
CA ILE A 41 5.89 -4.88 10.41
C ILE A 41 5.07 -3.93 11.27
N VAL A 42 5.55 -3.71 12.48
CA VAL A 42 5.10 -2.67 13.42
C VAL A 42 6.36 -2.09 14.06
N ASP A 43 6.47 -0.77 14.17
CA ASP A 43 7.58 -0.12 14.89
C ASP A 43 7.59 -0.59 16.34
N THR A 44 8.59 -1.42 16.66
CA THR A 44 8.79 -1.97 18.00
C THR A 44 9.68 -1.09 18.87
N GLN A 45 10.33 -0.09 18.28
CA GLN A 45 11.25 0.84 18.94
C GLN A 45 10.53 2.01 19.59
N ALA A 46 9.39 2.44 19.07
CA ALA A 46 8.56 3.46 19.72
C ALA A 46 7.66 2.92 20.85
N ALA A 47 7.65 1.61 21.13
CA ALA A 47 6.69 0.95 22.03
C ALA A 47 5.22 1.20 21.63
N ASN A 48 5.01 1.49 20.35
CA ASN A 48 3.74 1.89 19.78
C ASN A 48 2.91 0.66 19.41
N VAL A 49 2.16 0.18 20.39
CA VAL A 49 1.01 -0.71 20.16
C VAL A 49 -0.06 0.12 19.48
N ASN A 50 -0.06 0.17 18.15
CA ASN A 50 -0.97 0.96 17.35
C ASN A 50 -2.23 0.16 16.95
N PRO A 51 -3.32 0.05 17.76
CA PRO A 51 -4.54 -0.59 17.34
C PRO A 51 -4.89 -0.30 15.89
N THR A 52 -4.96 -1.36 15.10
CA THR A 52 -5.07 -1.25 13.66
C THR A 52 -6.38 -1.89 13.22
N GLY A 53 -7.10 -1.19 12.36
CA GLY A 53 -8.41 -1.62 11.92
C GLY A 53 -8.86 -0.99 10.61
N TRP A 54 -10.15 -1.11 10.34
CA TRP A 54 -10.80 -0.48 9.19
C TRP A 54 -11.99 0.38 9.63
N TYR A 55 -12.34 1.39 8.85
CA TYR A 55 -13.49 2.26 9.09
C TYR A 55 -14.41 2.29 7.88
N ASP A 56 -15.71 2.49 8.09
CA ASP A 56 -16.66 2.70 7.00
C ASP A 56 -16.48 4.10 6.41
N SER A 57 -16.29 4.21 5.09
CA SER A 57 -16.10 5.51 4.43
C SER A 57 -17.29 6.46 4.58
N SER A 58 -18.50 5.92 4.78
CA SER A 58 -19.72 6.72 5.00
C SER A 58 -19.87 7.20 6.44
N ASP A 59 -19.19 6.55 7.38
CA ASP A 59 -19.16 6.90 8.81
C ASP A 59 -17.77 6.55 9.39
N PRO A 60 -16.77 7.44 9.26
CA PRO A 60 -15.41 7.16 9.71
C PRO A 60 -15.25 6.95 11.22
N ASP A 61 -16.27 7.30 12.02
CA ASP A 61 -16.31 6.99 13.45
C ASP A 61 -16.70 5.53 13.71
N SER A 62 -17.31 4.85 12.73
CA SER A 62 -17.59 3.42 12.73
C SER A 62 -16.32 2.60 12.46
N LYS A 63 -15.48 2.50 13.50
CA LYS A 63 -14.21 1.77 13.48
C LYS A 63 -14.38 0.31 13.89
N ASN A 64 -13.70 -0.57 13.16
CA ASN A 64 -13.69 -2.00 13.36
C ASN A 64 -12.24 -2.48 13.57
N LEU A 65 -11.96 -2.98 14.77
CA LEU A 65 -10.62 -3.38 15.18
C LEU A 65 -10.22 -4.73 14.57
N LEU A 66 -9.00 -4.82 14.01
CA LEU A 66 -8.43 -6.06 13.46
C LEU A 66 -7.29 -6.58 14.34
N PHE A 67 -6.38 -5.67 14.72
CA PHE A 67 -5.21 -5.97 15.54
C PHE A 67 -5.18 -5.05 16.76
N PRO A 68 -5.61 -5.53 17.95
CA PRO A 68 -5.54 -4.73 19.19
C PRO A 68 -4.10 -4.48 19.64
N THR A 69 -3.20 -5.42 19.34
CA THR A 69 -1.78 -5.37 19.69
C THR A 69 -0.95 -5.82 18.49
N PRO A 70 -0.60 -4.91 17.57
CA PRO A 70 0.02 -5.27 16.30
C PRO A 70 1.40 -5.95 16.45
N ASP A 71 2.21 -5.59 17.45
CA ASP A 71 3.54 -6.20 17.67
C ASP A 71 3.50 -7.73 17.81
N GLY A 72 2.51 -8.23 18.55
CA GLY A 72 2.27 -9.67 18.72
C GLY A 72 1.56 -10.32 17.51
N SER A 73 1.27 -9.54 16.47
CA SER A 73 0.48 -9.93 15.31
C SER A 73 1.27 -9.93 14.01
N ILE A 74 2.60 -9.70 14.03
CA ILE A 74 3.42 -9.79 12.82
C ILE A 74 3.29 -11.20 12.20
N GLY A 75 2.93 -11.24 10.91
CA GLY A 75 2.61 -12.44 10.14
C GLY A 75 1.20 -13.01 10.39
N VAL A 76 0.45 -12.48 11.35
CA VAL A 76 -0.94 -12.90 11.63
C VAL A 76 -1.87 -12.27 10.61
N SER A 77 -2.84 -13.07 10.16
CA SER A 77 -3.86 -12.64 9.21
C SER A 77 -5.25 -12.56 9.84
N LYS A 78 -6.06 -11.60 9.41
CA LYS A 78 -7.47 -11.43 9.81
C LYS A 78 -8.34 -11.28 8.57
N SER A 79 -9.44 -12.03 8.52
CA SER A 79 -10.45 -11.87 7.48
C SER A 79 -11.53 -10.88 7.92
N PHE A 80 -12.00 -10.07 7.00
CA PHE A 80 -13.11 -9.13 7.23
C PHE A 80 -13.87 -8.88 5.92
N ASN A 81 -15.10 -8.38 6.01
CA ASN A 81 -15.99 -8.21 4.85
C ASN A 81 -16.80 -6.91 4.95
N PRO A 82 -16.22 -5.74 4.60
CA PRO A 82 -16.93 -4.46 4.62
C PRO A 82 -18.09 -4.45 3.63
N GLY A 83 -19.27 -4.03 4.09
CA GLY A 83 -20.46 -3.89 3.25
C GLY A 83 -20.47 -2.62 2.40
N GLY A 84 -19.68 -1.61 2.78
CA GLY A 84 -19.47 -0.37 2.05
C GLY A 84 -18.00 -0.16 1.66
N LYS A 85 -17.72 1.00 1.05
CA LYS A 85 -16.32 1.44 0.89
C LYS A 85 -15.70 1.62 2.27
N PHE A 86 -14.40 1.38 2.36
CA PHE A 86 -13.69 1.48 3.62
C PHE A 86 -12.28 2.03 3.43
N GLY A 87 -11.72 2.51 4.53
CA GLY A 87 -10.29 2.75 4.66
C GLY A 87 -9.69 2.01 5.85
N MET A 88 -8.39 2.14 6.03
CA MET A 88 -7.65 1.56 7.14
C MET A 88 -7.28 2.66 8.13
N TYR A 89 -7.15 2.32 9.42
CA TYR A 89 -6.67 3.25 10.42
C TYR A 89 -5.67 2.61 11.37
N ILE A 90 -4.87 3.46 12.00
CA ILE A 90 -4.09 3.13 13.19
C ILE A 90 -4.43 4.12 14.31
N GLU A 91 -4.31 3.68 15.55
CA GLU A 91 -4.46 4.53 16.74
C GLU A 91 -3.22 4.43 17.61
N PRO A 92 -2.30 5.41 17.57
CA PRO A 92 -1.14 5.37 18.44
C PRO A 92 -1.47 5.55 19.92
N SER A 93 -0.46 5.36 20.75
CA SER A 93 -0.57 5.39 22.20
C SER A 93 -1.06 6.74 22.77
N ASP A 94 -0.97 7.82 21.98
CA ASP A 94 -1.48 9.15 22.31
C ASP A 94 -3.01 9.28 22.14
N GLY A 95 -3.66 8.25 21.58
CA GLY A 95 -5.11 8.21 21.34
C GLY A 95 -5.54 8.93 20.06
N THR A 96 -4.62 9.46 19.27
CA THR A 96 -4.91 10.05 17.96
C THR A 96 -5.31 8.93 16.98
N THR A 97 -6.29 9.14 16.11
CA THR A 97 -6.55 8.22 15.01
C THR A 97 -5.92 8.75 13.73
N TYR A 98 -5.11 7.93 13.06
CA TYR A 98 -4.61 8.22 11.71
C TYR A 98 -5.30 7.33 10.70
N TYR A 99 -5.92 7.98 9.72
CA TYR A 99 -6.71 7.33 8.68
C TYR A 99 -5.89 7.22 7.39
N SER A 100 -6.19 6.19 6.57
CA SER A 100 -5.63 6.08 5.23
C SER A 100 -6.04 7.23 4.30
N LYS A 101 -7.16 7.91 4.62
CA LYS A 101 -7.66 9.09 3.90
C LYS A 101 -7.15 10.38 4.53
N ALA A 102 -6.38 11.13 3.77
CA ALA A 102 -5.73 12.38 4.18
C ALA A 102 -6.74 13.44 4.64
N SER A 103 -7.91 13.56 4.00
CA SER A 103 -8.95 14.51 4.43
C SER A 103 -9.38 14.33 5.90
N LEU A 104 -9.30 13.10 6.42
CA LEU A 104 -9.63 12.79 7.83
C LEU A 104 -8.48 13.11 8.78
N ASN A 105 -7.28 13.38 8.25
CA ASN A 105 -6.09 13.80 8.99
C ASN A 105 -5.79 15.29 8.77
N GLY A 106 -6.78 16.12 8.49
CA GLY A 106 -6.58 17.55 8.20
C GLY A 106 -5.79 17.82 6.91
N GLY A 107 -5.82 16.89 5.96
CA GLY A 107 -5.08 16.96 4.68
C GLY A 107 -3.68 16.36 4.73
N VAL A 108 -3.24 15.83 5.88
CA VAL A 108 -1.92 15.21 6.02
C VAL A 108 -1.97 13.75 5.55
N LYS A 109 -1.07 13.39 4.63
CA LYS A 109 -0.89 12.00 4.20
C LYS A 109 -0.25 11.20 5.34
N ARG A 110 -0.94 10.15 5.79
CA ARG A 110 -0.47 9.22 6.83
C ARG A 110 -0.18 7.82 6.30
N VAL A 111 -0.43 7.58 5.01
CA VAL A 111 -0.30 6.25 4.40
C VAL A 111 0.32 6.35 3.02
N ARG A 112 1.28 5.47 2.74
CA ARG A 112 1.70 5.12 1.38
C ARG A 112 1.04 3.81 0.97
N LEU A 113 0.48 3.77 -0.24
CA LEU A 113 -0.20 2.61 -0.79
C LEU A 113 0.58 2.07 -1.97
N PHE A 114 0.72 0.76 -2.04
CA PHE A 114 1.34 0.04 -3.14
C PHE A 114 0.39 -1.02 -3.67
N THR A 115 0.39 -1.24 -4.98
CA THR A 115 -0.21 -2.42 -5.61
C THR A 115 0.85 -3.50 -5.76
N LEU A 116 0.44 -4.76 -5.64
CA LEU A 116 1.30 -5.92 -5.87
C LEU A 116 1.01 -6.54 -7.23
N ASP A 117 2.04 -6.97 -7.96
CA ASP A 117 1.88 -7.65 -9.25
C ASP A 117 1.14 -8.98 -9.13
N THR A 118 1.25 -9.62 -7.96
CA THR A 118 0.51 -10.84 -7.61
C THR A 118 -0.95 -10.58 -7.25
N GLY A 119 -1.39 -9.33 -7.31
CA GLY A 119 -2.66 -8.87 -6.77
C GLY A 119 -2.59 -8.58 -5.27
N GLY A 120 -3.34 -7.57 -4.85
CA GLY A 120 -3.33 -7.06 -3.47
C GLY A 120 -2.74 -5.67 -3.36
N TYR A 121 -2.75 -5.17 -2.13
CA TYR A 121 -2.21 -3.89 -1.75
C TYR A 121 -1.27 -4.03 -0.57
N VAL A 122 -0.35 -3.08 -0.43
CA VAL A 122 0.39 -2.85 0.81
C VAL A 122 0.19 -1.42 1.26
N LEU A 123 -0.10 -1.24 2.54
CA LEU A 123 -0.21 0.06 3.19
C LEU A 123 0.96 0.20 4.16
N GLY A 124 1.75 1.25 4.03
CA GLY A 124 2.72 1.68 5.07
C GLY A 124 2.18 2.93 5.75
N PHE A 125 1.96 2.85 7.07
CA PHE A 125 1.49 3.96 7.88
C PHE A 125 2.65 4.74 8.51
N GLU A 126 2.41 6.03 8.66
CA GLU A 126 3.22 6.98 9.43
C GLU A 126 2.42 7.41 10.67
N ASP A 127 2.97 7.17 11.86
CA ASP A 127 2.42 7.58 13.15
C ASP A 127 3.10 8.84 13.73
N SER A 128 4.24 9.23 13.15
CA SER A 128 5.10 10.28 13.68
C SER A 128 5.28 11.44 12.67
N THR A 129 6.46 12.04 12.59
CA THR A 129 6.81 13.10 11.63
C THR A 129 8.08 12.80 10.83
N ASP A 130 8.68 11.63 10.99
CA ASP A 130 9.90 11.22 10.29
C ASP A 130 9.64 10.70 8.88
N ASN A 131 8.37 10.46 8.52
CA ASN A 131 7.91 10.19 7.14
C ASN A 131 8.58 8.96 6.52
N ASP A 132 8.76 7.92 7.32
CA ASP A 132 9.39 6.69 6.87
C ASP A 132 8.35 5.62 6.51
N TYR A 133 7.13 5.76 7.02
CA TYR A 133 5.94 4.96 6.72
C TYR A 133 6.13 3.46 6.98
N GLN A 134 6.98 3.07 7.94
CA GLN A 134 7.11 1.68 8.37
C GLN A 134 6.55 1.39 9.76
N ASP A 135 5.91 2.36 10.41
CA ASP A 135 5.34 2.18 11.76
C ASP A 135 4.30 1.09 11.83
N VAL A 136 3.48 0.96 10.79
CA VAL A 136 2.60 -0.20 10.57
C VAL A 136 2.57 -0.51 9.08
N VAL A 137 2.98 -1.72 8.72
CA VAL A 137 2.91 -2.20 7.33
C VAL A 137 1.90 -3.34 7.22
N LEU A 138 0.88 -3.15 6.37
CA LEU A 138 -0.22 -4.09 6.18
C LEU A 138 -0.28 -4.59 4.74
N GLU A 139 -0.34 -5.90 4.54
CA GLU A 139 -0.73 -6.50 3.28
C GLU A 139 -2.25 -6.72 3.25
N LEU A 140 -2.90 -6.31 2.17
CA LEU A 140 -4.34 -6.47 1.96
C LEU A 140 -4.60 -7.29 0.68
N LYS A 141 -5.27 -8.43 0.82
CA LYS A 141 -5.68 -9.28 -0.31
C LYS A 141 -7.19 -9.51 -0.29
N GLY A 142 -7.86 -9.17 -1.37
CA GLY A 142 -9.29 -9.44 -1.55
C GLY A 142 -9.53 -10.51 -2.60
N ALA A 143 -10.69 -11.19 -2.52
CA ALA A 143 -11.11 -12.19 -3.50
C ALA A 143 -11.51 -11.58 -4.86
N SER A 144 -11.66 -10.25 -4.94
CA SER A 144 -12.14 -9.52 -6.13
C SER A 144 -11.45 -8.17 -6.31
N LEU A 145 -10.15 -8.09 -6.00
CA LEU A 145 -9.40 -6.88 -6.28
C LEU A 145 -9.16 -6.74 -7.79
N ASN A 146 -10.05 -5.98 -8.45
CA ASN A 146 -9.70 -5.33 -9.70
C ASN A 146 -8.67 -4.25 -9.38
N VAL A 147 -7.40 -4.64 -9.32
CA VAL A 147 -6.30 -3.67 -9.37
C VAL A 147 -6.47 -2.90 -10.67
N PRO A 148 -6.59 -1.56 -10.66
CA PRO A 148 -6.60 -0.79 -11.89
C PRO A 148 -5.32 -1.11 -12.66
N GLU A 149 -5.44 -1.72 -13.83
CA GLU A 149 -4.30 -1.89 -14.72
C GLU A 149 -3.84 -0.48 -15.10
N PHE A 150 -2.69 -0.05 -14.57
CA PHE A 150 -1.98 1.05 -15.21
C PHE A 150 -1.71 0.57 -16.64
N PRO A 151 -2.04 1.34 -17.68
CA PRO A 151 -1.63 0.97 -19.02
C PRO A 151 -0.11 0.97 -19.02
N THR A 152 0.50 -0.21 -18.89
CA THR A 152 1.93 -0.41 -19.05
C THR A 152 2.27 0.20 -20.40
N ILE A 153 2.94 1.36 -20.38
CA ILE A 153 3.42 2.01 -21.60
C ILE A 153 4.56 1.14 -22.13
N ALA A 154 4.21 0.02 -22.78
CA ALA A 154 5.12 -0.79 -23.59
C ALA A 154 5.45 -0.09 -24.94
N ALA A 155 5.09 1.18 -25.08
CA ALA A 155 5.02 1.90 -26.34
C ALA A 155 6.21 2.82 -26.71
N PRO A 156 7.47 2.61 -26.23
CA PRO A 156 8.61 3.17 -26.99
C PRO A 156 9.63 2.14 -27.50
N ILE A 157 9.74 0.93 -26.92
CA ILE A 157 10.83 0.02 -27.32
C ILE A 157 10.57 -0.59 -28.72
N ALA A 158 9.32 -0.86 -29.07
CA ALA A 158 8.97 -1.33 -30.41
C ALA A 158 9.17 -0.26 -31.51
N ALA A 159 8.99 1.03 -31.19
CA ALA A 159 9.18 2.13 -32.14
C ALA A 159 10.66 2.35 -32.47
N ILE A 160 11.56 2.18 -31.49
CA ILE A 160 13.01 2.36 -31.69
C ILE A 160 13.59 1.19 -32.51
N LEU A 161 13.17 -0.06 -32.26
CA LEU A 161 13.64 -1.21 -33.06
C LEU A 161 13.07 -1.20 -34.49
N GLY A 162 11.84 -0.72 -34.69
CA GLY A 162 11.25 -0.55 -36.02
C GLY A 162 12.00 0.47 -36.89
N LEU A 163 12.49 1.56 -36.29
CA LEU A 163 13.24 2.59 -37.02
C LEU A 163 14.64 2.10 -37.47
N VAL A 164 15.33 1.28 -36.67
CA VAL A 164 16.67 0.76 -37.05
C VAL A 164 16.59 -0.20 -38.24
N PHE A 165 15.54 -1.01 -38.37
CA PHE A 165 15.37 -1.92 -39.52
C PHE A 165 14.97 -1.20 -40.82
N ILE A 166 14.20 -0.10 -40.74
CA ILE A 166 13.74 0.64 -41.93
C ILE A 166 14.86 1.54 -42.48
N PHE A 167 15.70 2.13 -41.62
CA PHE A 167 16.79 3.02 -42.06
C PHE A 167 18.15 2.33 -42.25
N GLY A 168 18.35 1.10 -41.76
CA GLY A 168 19.59 0.34 -41.92
C GLY A 168 19.83 -0.28 -43.31
N ARG A 169 18.86 -0.25 -44.25
CA ARG A 169 18.97 -0.91 -45.57
C ARG A 169 19.27 0.02 -46.76
N LYS A 170 19.93 1.16 -46.57
CA LYS A 170 20.43 1.98 -47.69
C LYS A 170 21.91 2.37 -47.54
N LYS A 171 22.81 1.50 -48.01
CA LYS A 171 23.70 1.71 -49.17
C LYS A 171 24.83 0.68 -49.17
N GLU A 172 24.66 -0.37 -49.96
CA GLU A 172 25.78 -0.99 -50.68
C GLU A 172 25.34 -1.07 -52.15
N GLY A 173 26.15 -0.52 -53.05
CA GLY A 173 25.94 -0.59 -54.49
C GLY A 173 25.87 0.76 -55.19
N LEU A 174 27.05 1.37 -55.39
CA LEU A 174 27.58 1.96 -56.63
C LEU A 174 28.86 2.74 -56.33
#